data_AF-A0AAW7QKX8-F1
#
_entry.id   AF-A0AAW7QKX8-F1
#
_cell.length_a   1.000
_cell.length_b   1.000
_cell.length_c   1.000
_cell.angle_alpha   90.00
_cell.angle_beta   90.00
_cell.angle_gamma   90.00
#
_symmetry.space_group_name_H-M   'P 1'
#
loop_
_entity.id
_entity.type
_entity.pdbx_description
1 polymer ?
#
loop_
_entity_poly.entity_id
_entity_poly.type
_entity_poly.pdbx_seq_one_letter_code
_entity_poly.pdbx_strand_id
1 'polypeptide(L)'
;MSWQKFRVIYELHSPLHIGYHKVGNVQRTRYYIPARNLWGAVTEALTRRGFSTHGVSSGDYQQVGEWVKTHCAFGYWFVYENSQKNSQKNSQENSQLLTPCYCGDGLKYGNLSVTEFERRYLDSHVTTALDSKTNSAQHGSLHEVEFIAPYSRQNGARTQVSGLVFLDDKAKKILNWEYWLSNLQVGGERRYGFGTLRLVDMKLEGDPITCTRPCQSVSKNTSFLAHVSVTTKVQIRGQIEPLVGRVTSQSHAFGSSLTSAIFCWTPGSIPMDDVQVQFEQEGYWVVL
;
A
#
# COMPACT_ATOMS: atom_id res chain seq x y z
N MET A 1 -1.40 -10.63 23.13
CA MET A 1 -1.55 -9.20 22.77
C MET A 1 -2.92 -9.05 22.14
N SER A 2 -3.60 -7.92 22.37
CA SER A 2 -4.86 -7.61 21.70
C SER A 2 -4.60 -6.64 20.55
N TRP A 3 -5.15 -6.94 19.38
CA TRP A 3 -5.02 -6.12 18.17
C TRP A 3 -6.35 -5.48 17.81
N GLN A 4 -6.32 -4.17 17.59
CA GLN A 4 -7.48 -3.35 17.24
C GLN A 4 -7.40 -3.04 15.76
N LYS A 5 -8.44 -3.38 15.01
CA LYS A 5 -8.50 -3.23 13.57
C LYS A 5 -9.19 -1.91 13.21
N PHE A 6 -8.56 -1.14 12.34
CA PHE A 6 -9.07 0.12 11.84
C PHE A 6 -9.10 0.14 10.32
N ARG A 7 -10.16 0.70 9.76
CA ARG A 7 -10.23 1.14 8.37
C ARG A 7 -9.75 2.58 8.31
N VAL A 8 -8.83 2.85 7.41
CA VAL A 8 -8.38 4.23 7.14
C VAL A 8 -8.74 4.64 5.72
N ILE A 9 -9.02 5.91 5.52
CA ILE A 9 -9.21 6.53 4.21
C ILE A 9 -8.24 7.71 4.10
N TYR A 10 -7.44 7.72 3.05
CA TYR A 10 -6.52 8.80 2.73
C TYR A 10 -6.83 9.38 1.35
N GLU A 11 -6.68 10.70 1.23
CA GLU A 11 -6.70 11.42 -0.03
C GLU A 11 -5.30 11.51 -0.64
N LEU A 12 -5.22 11.30 -1.95
CA LEU A 12 -4.00 11.44 -2.72
C LEU A 12 -3.80 12.91 -3.16
N HIS A 13 -2.73 13.53 -2.67
CA HIS A 13 -2.41 14.94 -2.90
C HIS A 13 -1.30 15.18 -3.93
N SER A 14 -0.60 14.13 -4.36
CA SER A 14 0.37 14.18 -5.46
C SER A 14 0.41 12.83 -6.19
N PRO A 15 1.02 12.72 -7.39
CA PRO A 15 1.21 11.43 -8.08
C PRO A 15 1.78 10.34 -7.16
N LEU A 16 1.24 9.13 -7.20
CA LEU A 16 1.72 8.01 -6.39
C LEU A 16 2.38 6.95 -7.26
N HIS A 17 3.69 6.79 -7.11
CA HIS A 17 4.43 5.70 -7.73
C HIS A 17 4.81 4.63 -6.70
N ILE A 18 4.18 3.47 -6.79
CA ILE A 18 4.61 2.23 -6.12
C ILE A 18 5.35 1.38 -7.14
N GLY A 19 6.68 1.24 -7.03
CA GLY A 19 7.47 0.52 -8.02
C GLY A 19 7.02 -0.93 -8.24
N TYR A 20 6.94 -1.34 -9.51
CA TYR A 20 6.58 -2.70 -9.91
C TYR A 20 7.61 -3.32 -10.88
N HIS A 21 7.31 -3.30 -12.19
CA HIS A 21 8.19 -3.81 -13.25
C HIS A 21 8.56 -2.70 -14.23
N LYS A 22 9.60 -2.92 -15.01
CA LYS A 22 10.05 -2.01 -16.06
C LYS A 22 9.73 -2.64 -17.42
N VAL A 23 9.11 -1.87 -18.32
CA VAL A 23 8.85 -2.26 -19.71
C VAL A 23 9.50 -1.22 -20.61
N GLY A 24 10.57 -1.59 -21.31
CA GLY A 24 11.36 -0.62 -22.07
C GLY A 24 11.88 0.48 -21.16
N ASN A 25 11.54 1.74 -21.45
CA ASN A 25 11.91 2.91 -20.63
C ASN A 25 10.84 3.30 -19.59
N VAL A 26 9.71 2.57 -19.55
CA VAL A 26 8.61 2.84 -18.64
C VAL A 26 8.78 2.07 -17.34
N GLN A 27 8.82 2.79 -16.23
CA GLN A 27 8.75 2.25 -14.87
C GLN A 27 7.28 2.17 -14.46
N ARG A 28 6.74 0.96 -14.37
CA ARG A 28 5.34 0.74 -14.06
C ARG A 28 5.06 0.79 -12.57
N THR A 29 3.81 1.08 -12.24
CA THR A 29 3.35 1.18 -10.86
C THR A 29 2.41 0.04 -10.47
N ARG A 30 2.43 -0.37 -9.20
CA ARG A 30 1.38 -1.23 -8.65
C ARG A 30 0.11 -0.41 -8.43
N TYR A 31 -1.05 -1.04 -8.62
CA TYR A 31 -2.36 -0.38 -8.49
C TYR A 31 -2.87 -0.35 -7.03
N TYR A 32 -2.00 -0.72 -6.10
CA TYR A 32 -2.23 -0.80 -4.67
C TYR A 32 -0.92 -0.52 -3.93
N ILE A 33 -1.04 -0.19 -2.65
CA ILE A 33 0.08 0.11 -1.77
C ILE A 33 0.34 -1.10 -0.86
N PRO A 34 1.48 -1.80 -1.04
CA PRO A 34 1.88 -2.86 -0.13
C PRO A 34 2.11 -2.37 1.29
N ALA A 35 1.85 -3.24 2.26
CA ALA A 35 2.07 -2.99 3.69
C ALA A 35 3.52 -2.57 4.01
N ARG A 36 4.52 -3.07 3.27
CA ARG A 36 5.92 -2.63 3.42
C ARG A 36 6.12 -1.15 3.11
N ASN A 37 5.43 -0.62 2.09
CA ASN A 37 5.50 0.81 1.75
C ASN A 37 4.85 1.65 2.86
N LEU A 38 3.75 1.17 3.44
CA LEU A 38 3.06 1.82 4.55
C LEU A 38 3.92 1.83 5.81
N TRP A 39 4.54 0.70 6.13
CA TRP A 39 5.51 0.59 7.24
C TRP A 39 6.62 1.63 7.10
N GLY A 40 7.25 1.74 5.92
CA GLY A 40 8.31 2.71 5.68
C GLY A 40 7.83 4.16 5.82
N ALA A 41 6.64 4.47 5.31
CA ALA A 41 6.06 5.81 5.40
C ALA A 41 5.67 6.20 6.83
N VAL A 42 5.08 5.28 7.59
CA VAL A 42 4.73 5.49 9.00
C VAL A 42 5.99 5.64 9.85
N THR A 43 7.00 4.79 9.64
CA THR A 43 8.29 4.89 10.32
C THR A 43 8.89 6.28 10.12
N GLU A 44 9.01 6.73 8.87
CA GLU A 44 9.57 8.03 8.58
C GLU A 44 8.74 9.19 9.18
N ALA A 45 7.41 9.12 9.05
CA ALA A 45 6.51 10.11 9.60
C ALA A 45 6.68 10.26 11.11
N LEU A 46 6.74 9.15 11.85
CA LEU A 46 6.97 9.15 13.29
C LEU A 46 8.35 9.70 13.64
N THR A 47 9.40 9.20 12.98
CA THR A 47 10.78 9.65 13.25
C THR A 47 10.94 11.15 13.03
N ARG A 48 10.41 11.70 11.92
CA ARG A 48 10.50 13.14 11.63
C ARG A 48 9.70 14.02 12.56
N ARG A 49 8.60 13.49 13.11
CA ARG A 49 7.74 14.22 14.07
C ARG A 49 8.25 14.09 15.51
N GLY A 50 9.40 13.47 15.73
CA GLY A 50 10.03 13.37 17.05
C GLY A 50 9.43 12.29 17.95
N PHE A 51 8.83 11.24 17.37
CA PHE A 51 8.32 10.11 18.14
C PHE A 51 9.42 9.49 19.01
N SER A 52 9.10 9.21 20.26
CA SER A 52 9.98 8.50 21.19
C SER A 52 9.14 7.73 22.22
N THR A 53 9.71 6.64 22.73
CA THR A 53 9.12 5.85 23.82
C THR A 53 10.22 5.08 24.55
N HIS A 54 9.87 4.30 25.57
CA HIS A 54 10.84 3.49 26.28
C HIS A 54 11.52 2.50 25.31
N GLY A 55 12.85 2.61 25.19
CA GLY A 55 13.66 1.82 24.26
C GLY A 55 13.64 2.29 22.80
N VAL A 56 13.06 3.45 22.50
CA VAL A 56 13.06 4.06 21.16
C VAL A 56 13.43 5.54 21.26
N SER A 57 14.64 5.88 20.80
CA SER A 57 15.12 7.26 20.76
C SER A 57 14.53 8.06 19.59
N SER A 58 14.26 9.35 19.82
CA SER A 58 13.82 10.27 18.76
C SER A 58 14.89 10.38 17.67
N GLY A 59 14.46 10.41 16.40
CA GLY A 59 15.36 10.50 15.24
C GLY A 59 15.98 9.17 14.79
N ASP A 60 15.85 8.08 15.55
CA ASP A 60 16.39 6.77 15.17
C ASP A 60 15.40 5.98 14.29
N TYR A 61 15.63 6.01 12.98
CA TYR A 61 14.79 5.31 11.99
C TYR A 61 14.74 3.79 12.20
N GLN A 62 15.82 3.17 12.69
CA GLN A 62 15.87 1.73 12.86
C GLN A 62 15.03 1.31 14.07
N GLN A 63 15.21 1.97 15.21
CA GLN A 63 14.44 1.69 16.42
C GLN A 63 12.95 2.00 16.22
N VAL A 64 12.62 3.13 15.58
CA VAL A 64 11.23 3.48 15.26
C VAL A 64 10.64 2.45 14.28
N GLY A 65 11.39 2.06 13.25
CA GLY A 65 10.92 1.08 12.27
C GLY A 65 10.61 -0.28 12.88
N GLU A 66 11.50 -0.77 13.76
CA GLU A 66 11.29 -2.04 14.47
C GLU A 66 10.11 -1.97 15.43
N TRP A 67 9.96 -0.83 16.11
CA TRP A 67 8.80 -0.58 16.98
C TRP A 67 7.50 -0.59 16.18
N VAL A 68 7.46 0.02 14.99
CA VAL A 68 6.28 -0.02 14.10
C VAL A 68 6.00 -1.44 13.62
N LYS A 69 7.01 -2.23 13.23
CA LYS A 69 6.79 -3.65 12.84
C LYS A 69 6.20 -4.49 13.96
N THR A 70 6.64 -4.23 15.19
CA THR A 70 6.21 -4.96 16.38
C THR A 70 4.79 -4.62 16.78
N HIS A 71 4.46 -3.32 16.85
CA HIS A 71 3.23 -2.83 17.46
C HIS A 71 2.14 -2.39 16.46
N CYS A 72 2.48 -2.31 15.17
CA CYS A 72 1.54 -2.04 14.07
C CYS A 72 1.56 -3.18 13.04
N ALA A 73 0.45 -3.38 12.35
CA ALA A 73 0.41 -4.15 11.11
C ALA A 73 -0.49 -3.45 10.10
N PHE A 74 -0.24 -3.68 8.82
CA PHE A 74 -0.96 -3.03 7.73
C PHE A 74 -1.50 -4.09 6.77
N GLY A 75 -2.76 -3.94 6.37
CA GLY A 75 -3.23 -4.53 5.12
C GLY A 75 -2.72 -3.71 3.93
N TYR A 76 -2.88 -4.23 2.72
CA TYR A 76 -2.60 -3.42 1.53
C TYR A 76 -3.69 -2.37 1.39
N TRP A 77 -3.33 -1.20 0.86
CA TRP A 77 -4.29 -0.14 0.57
C TRP A 77 -4.59 -0.11 -0.92
N PHE A 78 -5.86 0.06 -1.26
CA PHE A 78 -6.36 0.06 -2.62
C PHE A 78 -7.03 1.39 -2.92
N VAL A 79 -7.17 1.72 -4.20
CA VAL A 79 -7.98 2.87 -4.60
C VAL A 79 -9.39 2.69 -4.06
N TYR A 80 -9.92 3.76 -3.48
CA TYR A 80 -11.23 3.83 -2.88
C TYR A 80 -12.07 4.84 -3.66
N GLU A 81 -13.19 4.36 -4.19
CA GLU A 81 -14.13 5.19 -4.93
C GLU A 81 -15.32 5.50 -4.02
N ASN A 82 -15.45 6.76 -3.64
CA ASN A 82 -16.63 7.27 -2.94
C ASN A 82 -17.60 7.85 -3.96
N SER A 83 -18.69 7.12 -4.23
CA SER A 83 -19.76 7.61 -5.11
C SER A 83 -20.69 8.57 -4.35
N GLN A 84 -20.19 9.75 -3.97
CA GLN A 84 -21.06 10.87 -3.60
C GLN A 84 -21.73 11.36 -4.90
N LYS A 85 -22.90 10.82 -5.23
CA LYS A 85 -23.76 11.43 -6.26
C LYS A 85 -24.15 12.81 -5.74
N ASN A 86 -23.80 13.84 -6.50
CA ASN A 86 -24.35 15.19 -6.35
C ASN A 86 -25.88 15.10 -6.15
N SER A 87 -26.31 15.59 -4.99
CA SER A 87 -27.66 15.99 -4.60
C SER A 87 -28.80 15.68 -5.59
N GLN A 88 -29.44 14.52 -5.44
CA GLN A 88 -30.90 14.38 -5.45
C GLN A 88 -31.31 12.92 -5.17
N LYS A 89 -31.96 12.74 -4.01
CA LYS A 89 -32.88 11.67 -3.58
C LYS A 89 -32.68 10.27 -4.18
N ASN A 90 -32.32 9.34 -3.29
CA ASN A 90 -32.32 7.88 -3.43
C ASN A 90 -31.15 7.26 -4.22
N SER A 91 -29.92 7.55 -3.79
CA SER A 91 -28.75 6.79 -4.19
C SER A 91 -28.12 6.11 -2.97
N GLN A 92 -28.24 4.79 -2.92
CA GLN A 92 -27.47 3.91 -2.05
C GLN A 92 -25.98 4.27 -2.20
N GLU A 93 -25.31 4.55 -1.08
CA GLU A 93 -23.90 4.93 -1.03
C GLU A 93 -23.04 3.78 -1.58
N ASN A 94 -22.76 3.77 -2.89
CA ASN A 94 -21.85 2.81 -3.50
C ASN A 94 -20.41 3.30 -3.33
N SER A 95 -19.94 3.28 -2.08
CA SER A 95 -18.52 3.37 -1.78
C SER A 95 -17.89 2.00 -1.98
N GLN A 96 -16.83 1.91 -2.80
CA GLN A 96 -16.18 0.63 -3.08
C GLN A 96 -14.66 0.74 -3.04
N LEU A 97 -14.01 -0.24 -2.40
CA LEU A 97 -12.60 -0.50 -2.59
C LEU A 97 -12.41 -1.22 -3.94
N LEU A 98 -11.49 -0.71 -4.75
CA LEU A 98 -11.14 -1.30 -6.04
C LEU A 98 -10.07 -2.39 -5.83
N THR A 99 -10.45 -3.46 -5.13
CA THR A 99 -9.57 -4.60 -4.85
C THR A 99 -9.43 -5.52 -6.07
N PRO A 100 -8.27 -6.17 -6.26
CA PRO A 100 -8.08 -7.11 -7.35
C PRO A 100 -8.95 -8.35 -7.17
N CYS A 101 -9.57 -8.82 -8.24
CA CYS A 101 -10.30 -10.08 -8.28
C CYS A 101 -10.20 -10.73 -9.67
N TYR A 102 -9.99 -12.05 -9.71
CA TYR A 102 -10.05 -12.80 -10.96
C TYR A 102 -11.49 -13.26 -11.21
N CYS A 103 -12.10 -12.71 -12.24
CA CYS A 103 -13.41 -13.10 -12.75
C CYS A 103 -13.26 -13.97 -14.01
N GLY A 104 -14.37 -14.51 -14.53
CA GLY A 104 -14.36 -15.33 -15.76
C GLY A 104 -13.80 -14.61 -16.99
N ASP A 105 -13.86 -13.27 -17.02
CA ASP A 105 -13.36 -12.40 -18.07
C ASP A 105 -11.97 -11.79 -17.77
N GLY A 106 -11.30 -12.25 -16.70
CA GLY A 106 -9.94 -11.84 -16.34
C GLY A 106 -9.85 -11.06 -15.03
N LEU A 107 -8.71 -10.40 -14.83
CA LEU A 107 -8.45 -9.58 -13.65
C LEU A 107 -9.27 -8.28 -13.69
N LYS A 108 -9.91 -7.95 -12.56
CA LYS A 108 -10.64 -6.71 -12.33
C LYS A 108 -10.16 -6.03 -11.06
N TYR A 109 -10.48 -4.74 -10.93
CA TYR A 109 -10.29 -3.95 -9.72
C TYR A 109 -11.65 -3.41 -9.25
N GLY A 110 -12.21 -4.06 -8.23
CA GLY A 110 -13.62 -3.91 -7.89
C GLY A 110 -14.50 -4.35 -9.07
N ASN A 111 -15.33 -3.44 -9.55
CA ASN A 111 -16.19 -3.68 -10.72
C ASN A 111 -15.57 -3.25 -12.06
N LEU A 112 -14.35 -2.74 -12.07
CA LEU A 112 -13.69 -2.22 -13.27
C LEU A 112 -12.81 -3.30 -13.91
N SER A 113 -12.85 -3.39 -15.24
CA SER A 113 -11.77 -4.06 -15.98
C SER A 113 -10.43 -3.37 -15.73
N VAL A 114 -9.32 -4.08 -15.97
CA VAL A 114 -7.97 -3.47 -15.88
C VAL A 114 -7.89 -2.20 -16.73
N THR A 115 -8.33 -2.25 -17.99
CA THR A 115 -8.30 -1.11 -18.91
C THR A 115 -9.11 0.09 -18.41
N GLU A 116 -10.28 -0.14 -17.81
CA GLU A 116 -11.08 0.95 -17.23
C GLU A 116 -10.43 1.56 -15.99
N PHE A 117 -9.85 0.73 -15.14
CA PHE A 117 -9.08 1.19 -13.98
C PHE A 117 -7.90 2.04 -14.42
N GLU A 118 -7.09 1.55 -15.36
CA GLU A 118 -5.93 2.26 -15.92
C GLU A 118 -6.36 3.60 -16.53
N ARG A 119 -7.42 3.60 -17.35
CA ARG A 119 -7.97 4.82 -17.96
C ARG A 119 -8.45 5.83 -16.92
N ARG A 120 -8.96 5.39 -15.77
CA ARG A 120 -9.46 6.29 -14.73
C ARG A 120 -8.37 6.81 -13.81
N TYR A 121 -7.39 5.98 -13.45
CA TYR A 121 -6.50 6.23 -12.33
C TYR A 121 -5.00 6.22 -12.65
N LEU A 122 -4.53 5.74 -13.80
CA LEU A 122 -3.08 5.69 -14.08
C LEU A 122 -2.65 6.70 -15.11
N ASP A 123 -1.64 7.50 -14.81
CA ASP A 123 -1.00 8.38 -15.78
C ASP A 123 0.51 8.14 -15.80
N SER A 124 1.23 8.82 -16.68
CA SER A 124 2.67 8.74 -16.73
C SER A 124 3.33 10.10 -16.84
N HIS A 125 4.56 10.18 -16.34
CA HIS A 125 5.37 11.38 -16.39
C HIS A 125 6.71 11.04 -17.04
N VAL A 126 7.06 11.77 -18.11
CA VAL A 126 8.32 11.59 -18.83
C VAL A 126 9.39 12.52 -18.25
N THR A 127 10.55 11.97 -17.92
CA THR A 127 11.69 12.67 -17.34
C THR A 127 12.96 12.35 -18.13
N THR A 128 13.85 13.33 -18.22
CA THR A 128 15.22 13.13 -18.71
C THR A 128 16.17 13.86 -17.78
N ALA A 129 17.36 13.30 -17.55
CA ALA A 129 18.43 14.03 -16.88
C ALA A 129 19.03 15.05 -17.84
N LEU A 130 19.58 16.14 -17.28
CA LEU A 130 20.32 17.15 -18.03
C LEU A 130 21.82 16.89 -17.88
N ASP A 131 22.54 16.95 -18.99
CA ASP A 131 24.00 17.01 -18.98
C ASP A 131 24.44 18.42 -18.55
N SER A 132 25.07 18.50 -17.39
CA SER A 132 25.51 19.77 -16.79
C SER A 132 26.57 20.51 -17.61
N LYS A 133 27.27 19.83 -18.53
CA LYS A 133 28.29 20.46 -19.39
C LYS A 133 27.69 21.08 -20.65
N THR A 134 26.62 20.49 -21.17
CA THR A 134 26.04 20.87 -22.47
C THR A 134 24.66 21.52 -22.35
N ASN A 135 24.06 21.50 -21.15
CA ASN A 135 22.65 21.87 -20.91
C ASN A 135 21.67 21.14 -21.85
N SER A 136 22.06 19.96 -22.35
CA SER A 136 21.24 19.11 -23.21
C SER A 136 20.72 17.91 -22.43
N ALA A 137 19.78 17.15 -23.02
CA ALA A 137 19.33 15.90 -22.41
C ALA A 137 20.49 14.90 -22.36
N GLN A 138 20.78 14.37 -21.18
CA GLN A 138 21.79 13.33 -21.02
C GLN A 138 21.36 12.08 -21.78
N HIS A 139 22.22 11.60 -22.67
CA HIS A 139 21.94 10.45 -23.51
C HIS A 139 21.56 9.22 -22.65
N GLY A 140 20.46 8.55 -23.04
CA GLY A 140 19.96 7.34 -22.36
C GLY A 140 19.28 7.59 -21.00
N SER A 141 19.09 8.85 -20.59
CA SER A 141 18.45 9.19 -19.32
C SER A 141 16.93 9.35 -19.40
N LEU A 142 16.36 9.32 -20.62
CA LEU A 142 14.91 9.38 -20.82
C LEU A 142 14.25 8.17 -20.18
N HIS A 143 13.37 8.43 -19.21
CA HIS A 143 12.53 7.43 -18.59
C HIS A 143 11.13 7.98 -18.40
N GLU A 144 10.18 7.06 -18.36
CA GLU A 144 8.78 7.38 -18.10
C GLU A 144 8.40 6.68 -16.81
N VAL A 145 7.70 7.37 -15.92
CA VAL A 145 7.25 6.82 -14.64
C VAL A 145 5.73 6.84 -14.62
N GLU A 146 5.13 5.65 -14.58
CA GLU A 146 3.70 5.47 -14.38
C GLU A 146 3.33 5.73 -12.92
N PHE A 147 2.17 6.32 -12.66
CA PHE A 147 1.71 6.61 -11.31
C PHE A 147 0.19 6.54 -11.20
N ILE A 148 -0.30 6.32 -9.98
CA ILE A 148 -1.71 6.53 -9.65
C ILE A 148 -1.94 8.04 -9.55
N ALA A 149 -2.85 8.55 -10.39
CA ALA A 149 -3.17 9.95 -10.52
C ALA A 149 -3.91 10.48 -9.28
N PRO A 150 -3.60 11.71 -8.82
CA PRO A 150 -4.26 12.31 -7.66
C PRO A 150 -5.73 12.67 -7.91
N TYR A 151 -6.16 12.72 -9.17
CA TYR A 151 -7.54 12.96 -9.56
C TYR A 151 -8.00 11.90 -10.57
N SER A 152 -9.19 11.36 -10.36
CA SER A 152 -9.85 10.46 -11.30
C SER A 152 -10.14 11.20 -12.61
N ARG A 153 -9.71 10.63 -13.73
CA ARG A 153 -9.99 11.22 -15.05
C ARG A 153 -11.44 11.04 -15.52
N GLN A 154 -12.25 10.27 -14.80
CA GLN A 154 -13.66 10.11 -15.14
C GLN A 154 -14.51 11.29 -14.65
N ASN A 155 -14.28 11.75 -13.41
CA ASN A 155 -15.14 12.73 -12.74
C ASN A 155 -14.37 13.89 -12.09
N GLY A 156 -13.03 13.91 -12.18
CA GLY A 156 -12.18 14.93 -11.56
C GLY A 156 -12.10 14.84 -10.04
N ALA A 157 -12.73 13.85 -9.40
CA ALA A 157 -12.69 13.68 -7.96
C ALA A 157 -11.28 13.30 -7.50
N ARG A 158 -10.88 13.77 -6.31
CA ARG A 158 -9.59 13.39 -5.72
C ARG A 158 -9.57 11.89 -5.47
N THR A 159 -8.52 11.23 -5.96
CA THR A 159 -8.33 9.80 -5.74
C THR A 159 -8.12 9.56 -4.25
N GLN A 160 -8.87 8.62 -3.68
CA GLN A 160 -8.70 8.16 -2.31
C GLN A 160 -8.09 6.76 -2.32
N VAL A 161 -7.40 6.41 -1.23
CA VAL A 161 -6.93 5.06 -0.96
C VAL A 161 -7.38 4.63 0.42
N SER A 162 -7.71 3.35 0.57
CA SER A 162 -8.17 2.82 1.84
C SER A 162 -7.71 1.38 2.05
N GLY A 163 -7.57 1.00 3.31
CA GLY A 163 -7.21 -0.34 3.71
C GLY A 163 -7.21 -0.47 5.22
N LEU A 164 -6.64 -1.58 5.70
CA LEU A 164 -6.63 -1.92 7.12
C LEU A 164 -5.33 -1.50 7.80
N VAL A 165 -5.49 -1.08 9.06
CA VAL A 165 -4.40 -0.85 10.02
C VAL A 165 -4.75 -1.60 11.29
N PHE A 166 -3.79 -2.32 11.84
CA PHE A 166 -3.91 -3.00 13.12
C PHE A 166 -2.94 -2.38 14.12
N LEU A 167 -3.45 -2.02 15.28
CA LEU A 167 -2.66 -1.49 16.39
C LEU A 167 -2.81 -2.40 17.59
N ASP A 168 -1.71 -2.81 18.19
CA ASP A 168 -1.78 -3.46 19.49
C ASP A 168 -2.10 -2.45 20.61
N ASP A 169 -2.30 -2.94 21.82
CA ASP A 169 -2.64 -2.11 22.99
C ASP A 169 -1.59 -1.00 23.24
N LYS A 170 -0.31 -1.26 22.96
CA LYS A 170 0.76 -0.29 23.17
C LYS A 170 0.73 0.80 22.10
N ALA A 171 0.62 0.43 20.83
CA ALA A 171 0.50 1.39 19.73
C ALA A 171 -0.78 2.23 19.88
N LYS A 172 -1.92 1.62 20.18
CA LYS A 172 -3.19 2.33 20.38
C LYS A 172 -3.12 3.38 21.50
N LYS A 173 -2.37 3.10 22.56
CA LYS A 173 -2.21 4.04 23.69
C LYS A 173 -1.30 5.22 23.36
N ILE A 174 -0.26 5.00 22.55
CA ILE A 174 0.80 5.99 22.31
C ILE A 174 0.53 6.80 21.02
N LEU A 175 0.04 6.15 19.97
CA LEU A 175 -0.17 6.78 18.67
C LEU A 175 -1.53 7.48 18.62
N ASN A 176 -1.49 8.81 18.64
CA ASN A 176 -2.58 9.63 18.09
C ASN A 176 -2.49 9.65 16.56
N TRP A 177 -3.35 8.89 15.87
CA TRP A 177 -3.29 8.75 14.42
C TRP A 177 -3.53 10.06 13.66
N GLU A 178 -4.46 10.89 14.14
CA GLU A 178 -4.76 12.19 13.54
C GLU A 178 -3.55 13.11 13.60
N TYR A 179 -2.83 13.12 14.73
CA TYR A 179 -1.64 13.94 14.86
C TYR A 179 -0.46 13.34 14.10
N TRP A 180 -0.08 12.11 14.46
CA TRP A 180 1.16 11.49 14.03
C TRP A 180 1.16 11.04 12.59
N LEU A 181 -0.02 10.81 11.99
CA LEU A 181 -0.16 10.19 10.67
C LEU A 181 -1.21 10.89 9.80
N SER A 182 -1.56 12.15 10.13
CA SER A 182 -2.39 13.04 9.29
C SER A 182 -1.88 13.15 7.86
N ASN A 183 -0.56 13.21 7.68
CA ASN A 183 0.06 13.27 6.37
C ASN A 183 1.17 12.22 6.29
N LEU A 184 1.16 11.44 5.22
CA LEU A 184 2.16 10.41 4.91
C LEU A 184 2.76 10.70 3.54
N GLN A 185 4.01 10.29 3.32
CA GLN A 185 4.61 10.26 1.99
C GLN A 185 5.02 8.82 1.66
N VAL A 186 4.39 8.22 0.66
CA VAL A 186 4.49 6.78 0.36
C VAL A 186 5.01 6.56 -1.06
N GLY A 187 5.88 5.57 -1.25
CA GLY A 187 6.34 5.15 -2.58
C GLY A 187 7.64 5.79 -3.05
N GLY A 188 7.88 5.74 -4.36
CA GLY A 188 9.05 6.27 -5.06
C GLY A 188 8.87 7.72 -5.52
N GLU A 189 9.86 8.25 -6.25
CA GLU A 189 9.85 9.61 -6.82
C GLU A 189 9.61 10.75 -5.81
N ARG A 190 9.92 10.50 -4.54
CA ARG A 190 9.66 11.44 -3.43
C ARG A 190 10.39 12.78 -3.57
N ARG A 191 11.56 12.79 -4.24
CA ARG A 191 12.31 14.02 -4.55
C ARG A 191 11.57 14.91 -5.55
N TYR A 192 10.71 14.33 -6.39
CA TYR A 192 9.83 15.03 -7.31
C TYR A 192 8.44 15.30 -6.69
N GLY A 193 8.28 15.11 -5.37
CA GLY A 193 7.05 15.41 -4.65
C GLY A 193 5.97 14.31 -4.70
N PHE A 194 6.29 13.12 -5.20
CA PHE A 194 5.31 12.03 -5.30
C PHE A 194 4.92 11.48 -3.92
N GLY A 195 3.75 10.85 -3.85
CA GLY A 195 3.33 9.99 -2.76
C GLY A 195 2.64 10.66 -1.58
N THR A 196 2.23 11.92 -1.68
CA THR A 196 1.64 12.65 -0.55
C THR A 196 0.21 12.19 -0.31
N LEU A 197 -0.06 11.65 0.88
CA LEU A 197 -1.36 11.20 1.34
C LEU A 197 -1.81 12.04 2.54
N ARG A 198 -3.11 12.37 2.62
CA ARG A 198 -3.73 13.03 3.77
C ARG A 198 -4.85 12.19 4.36
N LEU A 199 -4.85 11.98 5.66
CA LEU A 199 -5.90 11.23 6.36
C LEU A 199 -7.23 11.97 6.25
N VAL A 200 -8.28 11.25 5.88
CA VAL A 200 -9.66 11.73 5.85
C VAL A 200 -10.46 11.14 7.00
N ASP A 201 -10.34 9.83 7.19
CA ASP A 201 -11.16 9.10 8.16
C ASP A 201 -10.39 7.88 8.69
N MET A 202 -10.65 7.55 9.95
CA MET A 202 -10.16 6.34 10.60
C MET A 202 -11.27 5.79 11.50
N LYS A 203 -11.76 4.60 11.17
CA LYS A 203 -12.87 3.94 11.88
C LYS A 203 -12.41 2.62 12.46
N LEU A 204 -12.73 2.40 13.73
CA LEU A 204 -12.58 1.09 14.36
C LEU A 204 -13.53 0.09 13.69
N GLU A 205 -13.02 -1.07 13.28
CA GLU A 205 -13.80 -2.13 12.64
C GLU A 205 -13.73 -3.42 13.45
N GLY A 206 -14.91 -3.92 13.86
CA GLY A 206 -15.05 -5.22 14.51
C GLY A 206 -14.41 -5.31 15.90
N ASP A 207 -14.37 -6.53 16.42
CA ASP A 207 -13.86 -6.80 17.76
C ASP A 207 -12.34 -6.96 17.80
N PRO A 208 -11.71 -6.76 18.98
CA PRO A 208 -10.28 -6.93 19.15
C PRO A 208 -9.86 -8.39 18.92
N ILE A 209 -8.72 -8.57 18.24
CA ILE A 209 -8.21 -9.90 17.87
C ILE A 209 -7.08 -10.28 18.83
N THR A 210 -7.28 -11.35 19.60
CA THR A 210 -6.25 -11.84 20.53
C THR A 210 -5.36 -12.85 19.81
N CYS A 211 -4.15 -12.43 19.46
CA CYS A 211 -3.19 -13.23 18.71
C CYS A 211 -1.75 -12.68 18.89
N THR A 212 -0.75 -13.44 18.45
CA THR A 212 0.64 -12.97 18.37
C THR A 212 0.79 -11.92 17.26
N ARG A 213 0.21 -12.19 16.10
CA ARG A 213 0.11 -11.30 14.94
C ARG A 213 -1.32 -11.30 14.42
N PRO A 214 -1.82 -10.17 13.87
CA PRO A 214 -3.18 -10.09 13.34
C PRO A 214 -3.47 -11.23 12.36
N CYS A 215 -4.63 -11.83 12.52
CA CYS A 215 -5.13 -12.88 11.64
C CYS A 215 -6.53 -12.54 11.13
N GLN A 216 -6.92 -13.12 10.00
CA GLN A 216 -8.23 -12.92 9.40
C GLN A 216 -8.69 -14.18 8.67
N SER A 217 -9.97 -14.52 8.81
CA SER A 217 -10.61 -15.54 7.98
C SER A 217 -10.78 -15.03 6.55
N VAL A 218 -10.41 -15.85 5.57
CA VAL A 218 -10.74 -15.63 4.16
C VAL A 218 -11.56 -16.81 3.69
N SER A 219 -12.80 -16.53 3.30
CA SER A 219 -13.70 -17.57 2.81
C SER A 219 -13.25 -18.11 1.47
N LYS A 220 -13.60 -19.37 1.20
CA LYS A 220 -13.46 -20.02 -0.10
C LYS A 220 -13.94 -19.11 -1.23
N ASN A 221 -13.21 -19.09 -2.33
CA ASN A 221 -13.49 -18.28 -3.52
C ASN A 221 -13.49 -16.75 -3.29
N THR A 222 -12.97 -16.27 -2.16
CA THR A 222 -12.80 -14.83 -1.90
C THR A 222 -11.37 -14.39 -2.18
N SER A 223 -11.18 -13.31 -2.93
CA SER A 223 -9.85 -12.79 -3.26
C SER A 223 -9.02 -12.47 -2.01
N PHE A 224 -7.76 -12.92 -2.01
CA PHE A 224 -6.76 -12.40 -1.10
C PHE A 224 -6.45 -10.93 -1.41
N LEU A 225 -6.30 -10.13 -0.36
CA LEU A 225 -6.03 -8.68 -0.46
C LEU A 225 -4.57 -8.35 -0.15
N ALA A 226 -3.69 -9.34 -0.18
CA ALA A 226 -2.24 -9.16 -0.09
C ALA A 226 -1.54 -10.29 -0.83
N HIS A 227 -0.23 -10.18 -0.94
CA HIS A 227 0.59 -11.31 -1.35
C HIS A 227 0.50 -12.42 -0.31
N VAL A 228 0.26 -13.67 -0.72
CA VAL A 228 0.19 -14.83 0.17
C VAL A 228 1.33 -15.79 -0.17
N SER A 229 2.12 -16.19 0.82
CA SER A 229 3.22 -17.16 0.63
C SER A 229 2.72 -18.43 -0.06
N VAL A 230 3.49 -18.93 -1.04
CA VAL A 230 3.19 -20.21 -1.71
C VAL A 230 3.41 -21.42 -0.80
N THR A 231 4.10 -21.25 0.33
CA THR A 231 4.36 -22.31 1.31
C THR A 231 3.09 -22.62 2.11
N THR A 232 2.12 -23.26 1.46
CA THR A 232 0.85 -23.68 2.04
C THR A 232 0.39 -25.00 1.43
N LYS A 233 -0.43 -25.75 2.17
CA LYS A 233 -1.09 -26.97 1.68
C LYS A 233 -2.43 -26.70 1.00
N VAL A 234 -2.96 -25.49 1.13
CA VAL A 234 -4.25 -25.11 0.57
C VAL A 234 -4.10 -24.84 -0.93
N GLN A 235 -5.04 -25.36 -1.72
CA GLN A 235 -5.09 -25.05 -3.14
C GLN A 235 -5.52 -23.60 -3.34
N ILE A 236 -4.75 -22.86 -4.12
CA ILE A 236 -5.01 -21.46 -4.46
C ILE A 236 -4.96 -21.32 -5.98
N ARG A 237 -5.84 -20.49 -6.53
CA ARG A 237 -5.86 -20.14 -7.96
C ARG A 237 -5.53 -18.66 -8.13
N GLY A 238 -4.56 -18.37 -8.98
CA GLY A 238 -4.16 -17.00 -9.30
C GLY A 238 -2.78 -16.95 -9.94
N GLN A 239 -2.16 -15.77 -9.93
CA GLN A 239 -0.79 -15.60 -10.40
C GLN A 239 0.19 -15.69 -9.23
N ILE A 240 1.41 -16.14 -9.53
CA ILE A 240 2.53 -16.16 -8.58
C ILE A 240 3.56 -15.15 -9.06
N GLU A 241 4.13 -14.39 -8.14
CA GLU A 241 5.29 -13.55 -8.41
C GLU A 241 6.28 -13.56 -7.24
N PRO A 242 7.58 -13.30 -7.48
CA PRO A 242 8.51 -13.05 -6.40
C PRO A 242 8.25 -11.66 -5.79
N LEU A 243 7.96 -11.62 -4.49
CA LEU A 243 7.91 -10.40 -3.71
C LEU A 243 9.31 -10.04 -3.21
N VAL A 244 9.87 -9.00 -3.80
CA VAL A 244 11.18 -8.42 -3.46
C VAL A 244 11.00 -6.95 -3.12
N GLY A 245 11.75 -6.45 -2.14
CA GLY A 245 11.82 -5.01 -1.88
C GLY A 245 13.23 -4.54 -1.67
N ARG A 246 13.38 -3.22 -1.72
CA ARG A 246 14.65 -2.53 -1.46
C ARG A 246 14.67 -2.06 -0.01
N VAL A 247 15.79 -2.26 0.67
CA VAL A 247 16.00 -1.86 2.06
C VAL A 247 17.16 -0.88 2.14
N THR A 248 16.99 0.13 2.97
CA THR A 248 18.04 1.08 3.33
C THR A 248 18.60 0.66 4.67
N SER A 249 19.82 0.14 4.69
CA SER A 249 20.57 -0.16 5.92
C SER A 249 21.53 0.97 6.31
N GLN A 250 21.88 1.85 5.36
CA GLN A 250 22.81 2.96 5.54
C GLN A 250 22.21 4.25 4.98
N SER A 251 22.33 5.35 5.74
CA SER A 251 21.76 6.66 5.40
C SER A 251 22.22 7.23 4.05
N HIS A 252 23.41 6.83 3.57
CA HIS A 252 23.98 7.30 2.31
C HIS A 252 23.66 6.39 1.11
N ALA A 253 23.05 5.22 1.34
CA ALA A 253 22.81 4.20 0.32
C ALA A 253 21.35 3.73 0.35
N PHE A 254 20.44 4.62 -0.05
CA PHE A 254 19.00 4.37 -0.05
C PHE A 254 18.63 3.20 -0.97
N GLY A 255 17.94 2.21 -0.40
CA GLY A 255 17.49 1.02 -1.11
C GLY A 255 18.62 0.23 -1.75
N SER A 256 19.83 0.25 -1.21
CA SER A 256 21.00 -0.44 -1.80
C SER A 256 20.91 -1.96 -1.72
N SER A 257 20.19 -2.48 -0.71
CA SER A 257 20.06 -3.91 -0.46
C SER A 257 18.69 -4.42 -0.92
N LEU A 258 18.64 -5.67 -1.38
CA LEU A 258 17.39 -6.37 -1.69
C LEU A 258 17.03 -7.33 -0.56
N THR A 259 15.74 -7.45 -0.26
CA THR A 259 15.26 -8.55 0.59
C THR A 259 15.39 -9.87 -0.15
N SER A 260 15.54 -10.98 0.59
CA SER A 260 15.33 -12.31 0.01
C SER A 260 13.98 -12.39 -0.68
N ALA A 261 13.95 -13.03 -1.86
CA ALA A 261 12.71 -13.20 -2.61
C ALA A 261 11.78 -14.18 -1.88
N ILE A 262 10.52 -13.79 -1.74
CA ILE A 262 9.46 -14.66 -1.23
C ILE A 262 8.51 -14.89 -2.39
N PHE A 263 8.31 -16.14 -2.78
CA PHE A 263 7.33 -16.47 -3.82
C PHE A 263 5.93 -16.40 -3.22
N CYS A 264 5.08 -15.58 -3.82
CA CYS A 264 3.75 -15.33 -3.31
C CYS A 264 2.71 -15.44 -4.42
N TRP A 265 1.54 -15.96 -4.08
CA TRP A 265 0.31 -15.68 -4.80
C TRP A 265 0.03 -14.17 -4.74
N THR A 266 -0.33 -13.56 -5.86
CA THR A 266 -0.61 -12.13 -5.95
C THR A 266 -1.98 -11.77 -5.34
N PRO A 267 -2.16 -10.51 -4.86
CA PRO A 267 -3.48 -9.99 -4.55
C PRO A 267 -4.48 -10.28 -5.68
N GLY A 268 -5.67 -10.73 -5.32
CA GLY A 268 -6.71 -11.19 -6.25
C GLY A 268 -6.77 -12.72 -6.39
N SER A 269 -5.71 -13.45 -6.04
CA SER A 269 -5.73 -14.91 -6.00
C SER A 269 -6.78 -15.42 -5.01
N ILE A 270 -7.38 -16.58 -5.28
CA ILE A 270 -8.50 -17.11 -4.50
C ILE A 270 -8.14 -18.47 -3.87
N PRO A 271 -8.46 -18.70 -2.58
CA PRO A 271 -8.34 -20.02 -1.98
C PRO A 271 -9.51 -20.92 -2.38
N MET A 272 -9.24 -22.21 -2.51
CA MET A 272 -10.24 -23.22 -2.84
C MET A 272 -10.98 -23.77 -1.61
N ASP A 273 -10.57 -23.36 -0.40
CA ASP A 273 -11.15 -23.69 0.90
C ASP A 273 -11.22 -22.45 1.79
N ASP A 274 -11.98 -22.50 2.89
CA ASP A 274 -11.95 -21.46 3.92
C ASP A 274 -10.59 -21.54 4.65
N VAL A 275 -9.93 -20.39 4.80
CA VAL A 275 -8.60 -20.32 5.42
C VAL A 275 -8.52 -19.25 6.49
N GLN A 276 -7.60 -19.44 7.43
CA GLN A 276 -7.09 -18.37 8.28
C GLN A 276 -5.77 -17.88 7.72
N VAL A 277 -5.60 -16.55 7.63
CA VAL A 277 -4.33 -15.94 7.24
C VAL A 277 -3.76 -15.11 8.37
N GLN A 278 -2.43 -15.10 8.51
CA GLN A 278 -1.69 -14.25 9.43
C GLN A 278 -0.93 -13.17 8.67
N PHE A 279 -0.89 -11.96 9.23
CA PHE A 279 -0.19 -10.80 8.67
C PHE A 279 1.26 -10.75 9.15
N GLU A 280 2.19 -11.10 8.28
CA GLU A 280 3.63 -11.10 8.59
C GLU A 280 4.19 -9.68 8.75
N GLN A 281 5.33 -9.56 9.43
CA GLN A 281 5.98 -8.26 9.66
C GLN A 281 6.39 -7.56 8.35
N GLU A 282 6.74 -8.34 7.33
CA GLU A 282 7.08 -7.83 6.00
C GLU A 282 5.84 -7.51 5.14
N GLY A 283 4.64 -7.76 5.68
CA GLY A 283 3.37 -7.32 5.11
C GLY A 283 2.72 -8.30 4.13
N TYR A 284 3.35 -9.43 3.81
CA TYR A 284 2.69 -10.53 3.12
C TYR A 284 1.93 -11.41 4.12
N TRP A 285 1.12 -12.33 3.62
CA TRP A 285 0.31 -13.24 4.43
C TRP A 285 0.83 -14.66 4.36
N VAL A 286 0.65 -15.40 5.44
CA VAL A 286 0.79 -16.86 5.47
C VAL A 286 -0.54 -17.50 5.80
N VAL A 287 -0.84 -18.64 5.19
CA VAL A 287 -2.00 -19.46 5.54
C VAL A 287 -1.63 -20.29 6.76
N LEU A 288 -2.49 -20.27 7.79
CA LEU A 288 -2.33 -21.02 9.03
C LEU A 288 -2.82 -22.47 8.91
#